data_AF-A0A060Z8U8-F1
#
_entry.id   AF-A0A060Z8U8-F1
#
_cell.length_a   1.000
_cell.length_b   1.000
_cell.length_c   1.000
_cell.angle_alpha   90.00
_cell.angle_beta   90.00
_cell.angle_gamma   90.00
#
_symmetry.space_group_name_H-M   'P 1'
#
loop_
_entity.id
_entity.type
_entity.pdbx_description
1 polymer ?
#
loop_
_entity_poly.entity_id
_entity_poly.type
_entity_poly.pdbx_seq_one_letter_code
_entity_poly.pdbx_strand_id
1 'polypeptide(L)'
;MRIQEDRTRIISPSFDNIKYDTFEIEEYPLSAQGFDWELWCRYLNPPKAWWHQANNSAPIRSPSLIGCFVVDRLYFEEIGLLDEGMEVYGGENVELGVRVSNNATSSRHRALFI
;
A
#
# COMPACT_ATOMS: atom_id res chain seq x y z
N MET A 1 -2.36 -12.89 11.98
CA MET A 1 -1.33 -12.18 11.18
C MET A 1 -1.96 -11.92 9.83
N ARG A 2 -2.08 -10.67 9.37
CA ARG A 2 -3.02 -10.29 8.30
C ARG A 2 -2.86 -11.08 6.99
N ILE A 3 -1.64 -11.43 6.58
CA ILE A 3 -1.34 -12.25 5.39
C ILE A 3 -1.70 -13.73 5.63
N GLN A 4 -1.53 -14.23 6.85
CA GLN A 4 -1.92 -15.59 7.22
C GLN A 4 -3.44 -15.80 7.13
N GLU A 5 -4.22 -14.77 7.48
CA GLU A 5 -5.69 -14.80 7.37
C GLU A 5 -6.15 -14.78 5.90
N ASP A 6 -5.39 -14.12 5.04
CA ASP A 6 -5.69 -13.96 3.63
C ASP A 6 -4.41 -13.62 2.87
N ARG A 7 -3.89 -14.63 2.16
CA ARG A 7 -2.64 -14.52 1.41
C ARG A 7 -2.69 -13.56 0.24
N THR A 8 -3.88 -13.12 -0.17
CA THR A 8 -4.07 -12.21 -1.30
C THR A 8 -3.92 -10.73 -0.92
N ARG A 9 -3.62 -10.46 0.36
CA ARG A 9 -3.37 -9.12 0.87
C ARG A 9 -1.93 -8.72 0.62
N ILE A 10 -1.76 -7.48 0.16
CA ILE A 10 -0.48 -6.77 0.13
C ILE A 10 -0.54 -5.72 1.23
N ILE A 11 0.52 -5.63 2.05
CA ILE A 11 0.52 -4.79 3.25
C ILE A 11 1.78 -3.94 3.30
N SER A 12 1.63 -2.64 3.49
CA SER A 12 2.72 -1.70 3.79
C SER A 12 2.69 -1.35 5.27
N PRO A 13 3.84 -1.14 5.94
CA PRO A 13 3.84 -0.51 7.25
C PRO A 13 3.46 0.98 7.16
N SER A 14 3.14 1.59 8.31
CA SER A 14 3.21 3.04 8.44
C SER A 14 4.66 3.51 8.38
N PHE A 15 4.90 4.66 7.76
CA PHE A 15 6.23 5.24 7.63
C PHE A 15 6.33 6.51 8.47
N ASP A 16 7.31 6.52 9.37
CA ASP A 16 7.77 7.73 10.04
C ASP A 16 9.00 8.29 9.31
N ASN A 17 9.22 9.58 9.44
CA ASN A 17 10.37 10.23 8.82
C ASN A 17 11.60 10.07 9.70
N ILE A 18 12.72 9.66 9.11
CA ILE A 18 14.03 9.72 9.75
C ILE A 18 14.77 10.88 9.09
N LYS A 19 15.02 11.94 9.85
CA LYS A 19 15.69 13.13 9.32
C LYS A 19 17.08 12.77 8.83
N TYR A 20 17.37 13.06 7.56
CA TYR A 20 18.64 12.70 6.92
C TYR A 20 19.87 13.24 7.66
N ASP A 21 19.81 14.50 8.14
CA ASP A 21 20.97 15.15 8.77
C ASP A 21 21.18 14.77 10.24
N THR A 22 20.10 14.48 10.97
CA THR A 22 20.16 14.30 12.44
C THR A 22 19.81 12.89 12.92
N PHE A 23 19.25 12.05 12.04
CA PHE A 23 18.69 10.73 12.35
C PHE A 23 17.58 10.74 13.41
N GLU A 24 17.03 11.90 13.73
CA GLU A 24 15.85 12.01 14.58
C GLU A 24 14.63 11.41 13.88
N ILE A 25 13.80 10.74 14.66
CA ILE A 25 12.52 10.20 14.20
C ILE A 25 11.46 11.29 14.37
N GLU A 26 10.72 11.55 13.31
CA GLU A 26 9.53 12.39 13.28
C GLU A 26 8.33 11.50 12.93
N GLU A 27 7.44 11.31 13.90
CA GLU A 27 6.24 10.50 13.73
C GLU A 27 5.28 11.15 12.74
N TYR A 28 4.80 10.37 11.76
CA TYR A 28 3.85 10.83 10.76
C TYR A 28 2.43 10.35 11.08
N PRO A 29 1.40 11.16 10.76
CA PRO A 29 0.02 10.70 10.89
C PRO A 29 -0.26 9.48 10.02
N LEU A 30 -1.09 8.58 10.55
CA LEU A 30 -1.60 7.44 9.78
C LEU A 30 -2.33 7.94 8.52
N SER A 31 -1.92 7.42 7.38
CA SER A 31 -2.38 7.85 6.06
C SER A 31 -2.65 6.66 5.16
N ALA A 32 -3.61 6.83 4.26
CA ALA A 32 -3.73 5.99 3.07
C ALA A 32 -2.66 6.41 2.04
N GLN A 33 -2.32 5.54 1.11
CA GLN A 33 -1.39 5.85 0.02
C GLN A 33 -2.11 5.77 -1.32
N GLY A 34 -1.85 6.73 -2.20
CA GLY A 34 -2.48 6.84 -3.51
C GLY A 34 -1.62 7.64 -4.48
N PHE A 35 -2.24 8.17 -5.52
CA PHE A 35 -1.59 8.99 -6.53
C PHE A 35 -2.54 10.06 -7.10
N ASP A 36 -1.99 11.11 -7.70
CA ASP A 36 -2.76 12.12 -8.43
C ASP A 36 -2.80 11.84 -9.95
N TRP A 37 -3.41 12.74 -10.72
CA TRP A 37 -3.57 12.58 -12.18
C TRP A 37 -2.27 12.68 -12.97
N GLU A 38 -1.21 13.22 -12.37
CA GLU A 38 0.13 13.19 -12.94
C GLU A 38 0.89 11.90 -12.54
N LEU A 39 0.21 10.99 -11.82
CA LEU A 39 0.72 9.72 -11.30
C LEU A 39 1.79 9.87 -10.22
N TRP A 40 1.86 11.03 -9.55
CA TRP A 40 2.72 11.20 -8.38
C TRP A 40 2.13 10.53 -7.17
N CYS A 41 2.98 9.83 -6.40
CA CYS A 41 2.62 9.24 -5.12
C CYS A 41 2.14 10.32 -4.13
N ARG A 42 1.03 10.07 -3.45
CA ARG A 42 0.48 10.97 -2.42
C ARG A 42 0.09 10.19 -1.17
N TYR A 43 0.33 10.81 -0.01
CA TYR A 43 -0.34 10.44 1.22
C TYR A 43 -1.75 11.04 1.21
N LEU A 44 -2.73 10.21 1.54
CA LEU A 44 -4.14 10.55 1.55
C LEU A 44 -4.68 10.42 2.98
N ASN A 45 -5.70 11.22 3.30
CA ASN A 45 -6.45 10.99 4.52
C ASN A 45 -7.11 9.61 4.47
N PRO A 46 -7.04 8.81 5.56
CA PRO A 46 -7.78 7.56 5.65
C PRO A 46 -9.29 7.80 5.42
N PRO A 47 -10.02 6.83 4.86
CA PRO A 47 -11.46 6.94 4.66
C PRO A 47 -12.17 7.28 5.98
N LYS A 48 -13.21 8.14 5.95
CA LYS A 48 -13.99 8.52 7.15
C LYS A 48 -14.45 7.30 7.96
N ALA A 49 -14.86 6.23 7.29
CA ALA A 49 -15.27 4.98 7.92
C ALA A 49 -14.19 4.33 8.79
N TRP A 50 -12.91 4.50 8.46
CA TRP A 50 -11.79 4.00 9.25
C TRP A 50 -11.68 4.75 10.58
N TRP A 51 -11.80 6.08 10.56
CA TRP A 51 -11.80 6.92 11.77
C TRP A 51 -12.93 6.56 12.75
N HIS A 52 -14.09 6.14 12.23
CA HIS A 52 -15.21 5.71 13.07
C HIS A 52 -15.01 4.35 13.74
N GLN A 53 -14.00 3.55 13.37
CA GLN A 53 -13.73 2.26 13.99
C GLN A 53 -13.06 2.37 15.37
N ALA A 54 -12.58 3.56 15.74
CA ALA A 54 -11.88 3.83 17.01
C ALA A 54 -10.78 2.81 17.34
N ASN A 55 -10.16 2.21 16.31
CA ASN A 55 -9.13 1.19 16.42
C ASN A 55 -7.96 1.55 15.51
N ASN A 56 -6.89 2.10 16.09
CA ASN A 56 -5.69 2.51 15.35
C ASN A 56 -4.89 1.33 14.78
N SER A 57 -5.21 0.09 15.18
CA SER A 57 -4.64 -1.12 14.57
C SER A 57 -5.45 -1.64 13.38
N ALA A 58 -6.60 -1.03 13.07
CA ALA A 58 -7.37 -1.42 11.90
C ALA A 58 -6.59 -1.05 10.63
N PRO A 59 -6.57 -1.92 9.60
CA PRO A 59 -5.86 -1.62 8.37
C PRO A 59 -6.56 -0.51 7.57
N ILE A 60 -5.77 0.37 6.95
CA ILE A 60 -6.22 1.45 6.08
C ILE A 60 -6.19 0.93 4.64
N ARG A 61 -7.34 0.95 3.97
CA ARG A 61 -7.40 0.59 2.54
C ARG A 61 -6.77 1.71 1.71
N SER A 62 -5.82 1.33 0.86
CA SER A 62 -5.01 2.27 0.08
C SER A 62 -5.06 1.94 -1.42
N PRO A 63 -5.31 2.93 -2.29
CA PRO A 63 -5.25 2.74 -3.75
C PRO A 63 -3.87 2.39 -4.33
N SER A 64 -2.78 2.73 -3.63
CA SER A 64 -1.39 2.48 -4.04
C SER A 64 -0.51 2.19 -2.83
N LEU A 65 0.73 1.77 -3.06
CA LEU A 65 1.73 1.52 -2.02
C LEU A 65 3.02 2.28 -2.31
N ILE A 66 3.58 2.96 -1.32
CA ILE A 66 4.80 3.73 -1.44
C ILE A 66 5.87 3.01 -0.63
N GLY A 67 7.03 2.78 -1.25
CA GLY A 67 8.17 2.18 -0.56
C GLY A 67 8.03 0.67 -0.37
N CYS A 68 8.16 0.19 0.87
CA CYS A 68 8.23 -1.24 1.15
C CYS A 68 6.85 -1.86 1.44
N PHE A 69 6.72 -3.13 1.09
CA PHE A 69 5.51 -3.91 1.32
C PHE A 69 5.84 -5.38 1.63
N VAL A 70 4.85 -6.06 2.17
CA VAL A 70 4.87 -7.49 2.47
C VAL A 70 3.73 -8.14 1.71
N VAL A 71 4.04 -9.24 1.02
CA VAL A 71 3.10 -10.03 0.22
C VAL A 71 3.47 -11.50 0.31
N ASP A 72 2.47 -12.39 0.18
CA ASP A 72 2.73 -13.82 -0.01
C ASP A 72 3.46 -14.06 -1.34
N ARG A 73 4.58 -14.79 -1.32
CA ARG A 73 5.44 -15.00 -2.50
C ARG A 73 4.68 -15.61 -3.69
N LEU A 74 3.90 -16.66 -3.42
CA LEU A 74 3.15 -17.36 -4.47
C LEU A 74 2.06 -16.47 -5.06
N TYR A 75 1.36 -15.70 -4.22
CA TYR A 75 0.41 -14.72 -4.72
C TYR A 75 1.08 -13.61 -5.55
N PHE A 76 2.28 -13.17 -5.17
CA PHE A 76 3.02 -12.16 -5.92
C PHE A 76 3.39 -12.65 -7.32
N GLU A 77 3.82 -13.91 -7.44
CA GLU A 77 4.05 -14.59 -8.72
C GLU A 77 2.75 -14.69 -9.55
N GLU A 78 1.62 -15.05 -8.92
CA GLU A 78 0.31 -15.16 -9.59
C GLU A 78 -0.20 -13.85 -10.18
N ILE A 79 0.11 -12.71 -9.57
CA ILE A 79 -0.30 -11.38 -10.06
C ILE A 79 0.74 -10.74 -10.99
N GLY A 80 1.80 -11.47 -11.36
CA GLY A 80 2.78 -11.04 -12.36
C GLY A 80 3.94 -10.20 -11.84
N LEU A 81 4.28 -10.28 -10.54
CA LEU A 81 5.42 -9.57 -9.93
C LEU A 81 5.38 -8.04 -10.19
N LEU A 82 6.55 -7.41 -10.33
CA LEU A 82 6.71 -6.07 -10.90
C LEU A 82 7.00 -6.19 -12.40
N ASP A 83 6.62 -5.18 -13.17
CA ASP A 83 6.87 -5.15 -14.61
C ASP A 83 8.37 -5.04 -14.92
N GLU A 84 8.93 -6.06 -15.57
CA GLU A 84 10.33 -6.12 -15.98
C GLU A 84 10.70 -5.08 -17.04
N GLY A 85 9.72 -4.48 -17.71
CA GLY A 85 9.90 -3.39 -18.67
C GLY A 85 10.12 -2.02 -18.03
N MET A 86 9.93 -1.89 -16.71
CA MET A 86 10.21 -0.64 -16.00
C MET A 86 11.72 -0.45 -15.80
N GLU A 87 12.20 0.73 -16.14
CA GLU A 87 13.62 1.08 -16.03
C GLU A 87 13.86 2.09 -14.90
N VAL A 88 15.02 1.96 -14.25
CA VAL A 88 15.52 2.85 -13.19
C VAL A 88 14.63 2.87 -11.94
N TYR A 89 13.59 3.72 -11.91
CA TYR A 89 12.69 3.90 -10.77
C TYR A 89 11.49 4.79 -11.15
N GLY A 90 10.29 4.45 -10.67
CA GLY A 90 9.10 5.28 -10.76
C GLY A 90 7.93 4.60 -11.47
N GLY A 91 6.74 4.76 -10.90
CA GLY A 91 5.48 4.27 -11.47
C GLY A 91 5.11 2.84 -11.05
N GLU A 92 6.03 2.06 -10.50
CA GLU A 92 5.79 0.69 -10.04
C GLU A 92 4.71 0.61 -8.96
N ASN A 93 4.65 1.64 -8.10
CA ASN A 93 3.66 1.77 -7.06
C ASN A 93 2.23 2.01 -7.61
N VAL A 94 2.12 2.78 -8.69
CA VAL A 94 0.85 3.12 -9.33
C VAL A 94 0.35 1.90 -10.08
N GLU A 95 1.21 1.29 -10.89
CA GLU A 95 0.88 0.14 -11.72
C GLU A 95 0.45 -1.05 -10.85
N LEU A 96 1.23 -1.40 -9.81
CA LEU A 96 0.86 -2.46 -8.87
C LEU A 96 -0.45 -2.15 -8.13
N GLY A 97 -0.64 -0.89 -7.70
CA GLY A 97 -1.88 -0.45 -7.05
C GLY A 97 -3.13 -0.61 -7.93
N VAL A 98 -3.04 -0.18 -9.19
CA VAL A 98 -4.11 -0.31 -10.18
C VAL A 98 -4.39 -1.79 -10.50
N ARG A 99 -3.35 -2.60 -10.70
CA ARG A 99 -3.48 -4.02 -11.05
C ARG A 99 -4.17 -4.83 -9.95
N VAL A 100 -3.74 -4.67 -8.71
CA VAL A 100 -4.29 -5.37 -7.55
C VAL A 100 -5.74 -4.94 -7.29
N SER A 101 -6.07 -3.66 -7.55
CA SER A 101 -7.43 -3.14 -7.43
C SER A 101 -8.37 -3.65 -8.53
N ASN A 102 -7.89 -3.80 -9.78
CA ASN A 102 -8.69 -4.19 -10.94
C ASN A 102 -8.86 -5.71 -11.12
N ASN A 103 -7.95 -6.53 -10.58
CA ASN A 103 -8.11 -7.99 -10.53
C ASN A 103 -9.22 -8.47 -9.55
N ALA A 104 -10.10 -7.54 -9.13
CA ALA A 104 -11.24 -7.74 -8.22
C ALA A 104 -12.48 -8.35 -8.90
N THR A 105 -12.31 -9.28 -9.85
CA THR A 105 -13.42 -10.06 -10.42
C THR A 105 -14.04 -11.07 -9.45
N SER A 106 -13.52 -11.21 -8.23
CA SER A 106 -14.17 -11.95 -7.13
C SER A 106 -14.32 -11.07 -5.90
N SER A 107 -15.58 -10.75 -5.60
CA SER A 107 -16.00 -9.87 -4.51
C SER A 107 -15.41 -10.30 -3.16
N ARG A 108 -14.79 -9.35 -2.45
CA ARG A 108 -14.63 -9.22 -0.98
C ARG A 108 -13.22 -9.20 -0.38
N HIS A 109 -12.13 -9.65 -1.04
CA HIS A 109 -10.92 -9.96 -0.25
C HIS A 109 -9.57 -9.39 -0.72
N ARG A 110 -9.45 -8.83 -1.92
CA ARG A 110 -8.15 -8.32 -2.42
C ARG A 110 -8.06 -6.83 -2.20
N ALA A 111 -7.34 -6.41 -1.15
CA ALA A 111 -7.11 -5.02 -0.87
C ALA A 111 -5.67 -4.81 -0.44
N LEU A 112 -5.13 -3.68 -0.89
CA LEU A 112 -3.88 -3.15 -0.42
C LEU A 112 -4.15 -2.39 0.88
N PHE A 113 -3.39 -2.74 1.90
CA PHE A 113 -3.56 -2.21 3.25
C PHE A 113 -2.28 -1.55 3.74
N ILE A 114 -2.46 -0.49 4.52
CA ILE A 114 -1.43 0.08 5.41
C ILE A 114 -1.85 -0.20 6.85
#